data_AF-A0AAE7MT37-F1
#
_entry.id   AF-A0AAE7MT37-F1
#
_cell.length_a   1.000
_cell.length_b   1.000
_cell.length_c   1.000
_cell.angle_alpha   90.00
_cell.angle_beta   90.00
_cell.angle_gamma   90.00
#
_symmetry.space_group_name_H-M   'P 1'
#
loop_
_entity.id
_entity.type
_entity.pdbx_description
1 polymer ?
#
loop_
_entity_poly.entity_id
_entity_poly.type
_entity_poly.pdbx_seq_one_letter_code
_entity_poly.pdbx_strand_id
1 'polypeptide(L)'
;MDTPNQEAAVTNHPDDFYQQVLGSFKRKEFSEEEIDQRQKEWQRYEGIEDKQKERRRVNDFPDYFFAGFWIRLFAYLVDVLCIGAITGITLDTIYHLGGWSSSGHPFGLYQLLSLAIYLGYFVLLTKFNQGQTVGKMIFGIRVVSFTEADLSWKTVLTRELCMRYVLQFNPFFYCGYLPVIFTKEKQHAGDYFSETSVVTINLIKAFNKQANANM
;
A
#
# COMPACT_ATOMS: atom_id res chain seq x y z
N MET A 1 21.09 -57.53 68.05
CA MET A 1 19.80 -57.74 67.38
C MET A 1 19.27 -56.36 67.09
N ASP A 2 19.63 -55.84 65.91
CA ASP A 2 19.31 -54.50 65.46
C ASP A 2 17.93 -54.49 64.82
N THR A 3 17.05 -53.62 65.29
CA THR A 3 15.77 -53.32 64.63
C THR A 3 15.99 -52.26 63.54
N PRO A 4 15.50 -52.45 62.30
CA PRO A 4 15.69 -51.46 61.24
C PRO A 4 14.71 -50.29 61.43
N ASN A 5 15.26 -49.08 61.37
CA ASN A 5 14.54 -47.81 61.40
C ASN A 5 13.75 -47.65 60.09
N GLN A 6 12.42 -47.53 60.16
CA GLN A 6 11.57 -47.25 59.00
C GLN A 6 11.68 -45.77 58.61
N GLU A 7 12.40 -45.47 57.53
CA GLU A 7 12.28 -44.22 56.79
C GLU A 7 10.87 -44.11 56.21
N ALA A 8 10.04 -43.24 56.80
CA ALA A 8 8.71 -42.94 56.30
C ALA A 8 8.83 -42.16 54.98
N ALA A 9 8.38 -42.79 53.88
CA ALA A 9 8.29 -42.17 52.57
C ALA A 9 7.34 -40.96 52.60
N VAL A 10 7.88 -39.76 52.36
CA VAL A 10 7.10 -38.53 52.20
C VAL A 10 6.35 -38.60 50.87
N THR A 11 5.09 -39.02 50.90
CA THR A 11 4.19 -38.97 49.75
C THR A 11 3.66 -37.54 49.60
N ASN A 12 4.28 -36.73 48.74
CA ASN A 12 3.76 -35.39 48.42
C ASN A 12 2.44 -35.52 47.66
N HIS A 13 1.34 -35.01 48.24
CA HIS A 13 0.02 -35.05 47.62
C HIS A 13 -0.05 -33.97 46.53
N PRO A 14 -0.71 -34.21 45.37
CA PRO A 14 -0.80 -33.22 44.28
C PRO A 14 -1.31 -31.83 44.72
N ASP A 15 -2.15 -31.80 45.76
CA ASP A 15 -2.71 -30.58 46.33
C ASP A 15 -1.67 -29.68 47.02
N ASP A 16 -0.58 -30.26 47.54
CA ASP A 16 0.52 -29.52 48.15
C ASP A 16 1.22 -28.62 47.13
N PHE A 17 1.37 -29.11 45.89
CA PHE A 17 1.93 -28.35 44.78
C PHE A 17 1.01 -27.18 44.40
N TYR A 18 -0.30 -27.41 44.28
CA TYR A 18 -1.25 -26.34 43.96
C TYR A 18 -1.30 -25.28 45.05
N GLN A 19 -1.30 -25.66 46.32
CA GLN A 19 -1.26 -24.73 47.46
C GLN A 19 0.04 -23.92 47.48
N GLN A 20 1.17 -24.56 47.20
CA GLN A 20 2.47 -23.88 47.11
C GLN A 20 2.51 -22.87 45.96
N VAL A 21 1.99 -23.24 44.80
CA VAL A 21 1.90 -22.37 43.62
C VAL A 21 0.95 -21.20 43.90
N LEU A 22 -0.24 -21.45 44.44
CA LEU A 22 -1.22 -20.42 44.79
C LEU A 22 -0.70 -19.47 45.88
N GLY A 23 0.02 -19.98 46.88
CA GLY A 23 0.65 -19.17 47.93
C GLY A 23 1.86 -18.36 47.44
N SER A 24 2.55 -18.81 46.38
CA SER A 24 3.67 -18.07 45.78
C SER A 24 3.21 -16.79 45.06
N PHE A 25 1.95 -16.72 44.62
CA PHE A 25 1.32 -15.53 44.06
C PHE A 25 0.85 -14.59 45.19
N LYS A 26 1.78 -14.13 46.03
CA LYS A 26 1.49 -13.04 46.97
C LYS A 26 1.24 -11.78 46.13
N ARG A 27 -0.03 -11.37 46.01
CA ARG A 27 -0.44 -10.14 45.32
C ARG A 27 0.27 -8.97 46.01
N LYS A 28 1.32 -8.43 45.39
CA LYS A 28 1.92 -7.18 45.85
C LYS A 28 0.84 -6.11 45.74
N GLU A 29 0.45 -5.53 46.86
CA GLU A 29 -0.36 -4.33 46.88
C GLU A 29 0.53 -3.19 46.36
N PHE A 30 0.20 -2.68 45.18
CA PHE A 30 0.96 -1.61 44.54
C PHE A 30 0.67 -0.29 45.26
N SER A 31 1.70 0.52 45.47
CA SER A 31 1.54 1.89 45.96
C SER A 31 0.78 2.75 44.94
N GLU A 32 0.08 3.80 45.38
CA GLU A 32 -0.63 4.73 44.48
C GLU A 32 0.30 5.32 43.40
N GLU A 33 1.57 5.57 43.74
CA GLU A 33 2.59 6.05 42.79
C GLU A 33 2.97 4.99 41.75
N GLU A 34 3.02 3.71 42.14
CA GLU A 34 3.31 2.61 41.22
C GLU A 34 2.13 2.33 40.29
N ILE A 35 0.90 2.53 40.79
CA ILE A 35 -0.32 2.44 39.98
C ILE A 35 -0.34 3.54 38.93
N ASP A 36 -0.06 4.80 39.30
CA ASP A 36 -0.01 5.92 38.36
C ASP A 36 1.08 5.74 37.28
N GLN A 37 2.26 5.23 37.67
CA GLN A 37 3.32 4.89 36.71
C GLN A 37 2.90 3.81 35.72
N ARG A 38 2.32 2.70 36.21
CA ARG A 38 1.84 1.62 35.35
C ARG A 38 0.69 2.06 34.46
N GLN A 39 -0.18 2.92 34.96
CA GLN A 39 -1.29 3.47 34.19
C GLN A 39 -0.80 4.39 33.06
N LYS A 40 0.24 5.20 33.30
CA LYS A 40 0.94 5.97 32.25
C LYS A 40 1.65 5.06 31.25
N GLU A 41 2.26 3.97 31.70
CA GLU A 41 2.85 2.95 30.82
C GLU A 41 1.77 2.27 29.96
N TRP A 42 0.60 1.96 30.51
CA TRP A 42 -0.50 1.35 29.78
C TRP A 42 -1.13 2.29 28.75
N GLN A 43 -1.28 3.57 29.08
CA GLN A 43 -1.72 4.60 28.11
C GLN A 43 -0.79 4.69 26.89
N ARG A 44 0.51 4.43 27.07
CA ARG A 44 1.48 4.36 25.95
C ARG A 44 1.20 3.18 25.01
N TYR A 45 0.74 2.05 25.54
CA TYR A 45 0.39 0.87 24.73
C TYR A 45 -0.99 1.00 24.08
N GLU A 46 -1.98 1.57 24.76
CA GLU A 46 -3.32 1.85 24.21
C GLU A 46 -3.24 2.82 23.00
N GLY A 47 -2.41 3.86 23.08
CA GLY A 47 -2.21 4.80 21.97
C GLY A 47 -1.53 4.20 20.73
N ILE A 48 -0.91 3.02 20.83
CA ILE A 48 -0.32 2.29 19.69
C ILE A 48 -1.40 1.45 19.00
N GLU A 49 -2.26 0.79 19.78
CA GLU A 49 -3.36 -0.02 19.26
C GLU A 49 -4.43 0.85 18.57
N ASP A 50 -4.75 2.02 19.13
CA ASP A 50 -5.71 2.95 18.51
C ASP A 50 -5.18 3.54 17.19
N LYS A 51 -3.87 3.84 17.09
CA LYS A 51 -3.24 4.24 15.82
C LYS A 51 -3.26 3.14 14.76
N GLN A 52 -3.25 1.86 15.15
CA GLN A 52 -3.40 0.75 14.21
C GLN A 52 -4.85 0.56 13.76
N LYS A 53 -5.83 0.80 14.65
CA LYS A 53 -7.27 0.66 14.40
C LYS A 53 -7.83 1.77 13.49
N GLU A 54 -7.18 2.93 13.46
CA GLU A 54 -7.56 4.09 12.64
C GLU A 54 -7.20 3.95 11.15
N ARG A 55 -6.26 3.05 10.78
CA ARG A 55 -6.06 2.62 9.39
C ARG A 55 -7.14 1.62 8.97
N ARG A 56 -8.41 2.03 8.97
CA ARG A 56 -9.47 1.22 8.35
C ARG A 56 -9.19 1.13 6.86
N ARG A 57 -8.60 0.01 6.45
CA ARG A 57 -8.49 -0.35 5.04
C ARG A 57 -9.90 -0.72 4.57
N VAL A 58 -10.54 0.21 3.86
CA VAL A 58 -11.82 -0.03 3.18
C VAL A 58 -11.68 -1.18 2.18
N ASN A 59 -10.52 -1.25 1.52
CA ASN A 59 -10.21 -2.24 0.50
C ASN A 59 -9.03 -3.12 0.94
N ASP A 60 -9.28 -4.09 1.83
CA ASP A 60 -8.26 -5.07 2.23
C ASP A 60 -8.29 -6.29 1.29
N PHE A 61 -7.35 -6.34 0.34
CA PHE A 61 -7.24 -7.42 -0.63
C PHE A 61 -6.08 -8.37 -0.28
N PRO A 62 -6.26 -9.69 -0.40
CA PRO A 62 -5.16 -10.64 -0.31
C PRO A 62 -4.02 -10.35 -1.31
N ASP A 63 -2.79 -10.71 -0.92
CA ASP A 63 -1.56 -10.37 -1.66
C ASP A 63 -1.56 -10.79 -3.15
N TYR A 64 -2.27 -11.86 -3.48
CA TYR A 64 -2.36 -12.40 -4.85
C TYR A 64 -3.23 -11.55 -5.79
N PHE A 65 -4.07 -10.64 -5.27
CA PHE A 65 -4.81 -9.68 -6.09
C PHE A 65 -3.92 -8.55 -6.63
N PHE A 66 -2.81 -8.24 -5.97
CA PHE A 66 -1.94 -7.15 -6.39
C PHE A 66 -1.17 -7.49 -7.67
N ALA A 67 -1.33 -6.62 -8.65
CA ALA A 67 -0.65 -6.69 -9.93
C ALA A 67 0.88 -6.60 -9.75
N GLY A 68 1.63 -7.45 -10.46
CA GLY A 68 3.09 -7.46 -10.43
C GLY A 68 3.74 -6.22 -11.06
N PHE A 69 5.06 -6.10 -10.92
CA PHE A 69 5.84 -5.05 -11.59
C PHE A 69 5.70 -5.13 -13.12
N TRP A 70 5.90 -6.32 -13.72
CA TRP A 70 5.93 -6.49 -15.18
C TRP A 70 4.64 -6.09 -15.88
N ILE A 71 3.48 -6.49 -15.34
CA ILE A 71 2.19 -6.14 -15.96
C ILE A 71 1.95 -4.62 -15.92
N ARG A 72 2.44 -3.95 -14.87
CA ARG A 72 2.37 -2.48 -14.76
C ARG A 72 3.36 -1.81 -15.71
N LEU A 73 4.55 -2.39 -15.88
CA LEU A 73 5.54 -1.92 -16.86
C LEU A 73 4.97 -1.98 -18.27
N PHE A 74 4.39 -3.12 -18.68
CA PHE A 74 3.78 -3.26 -20.00
C PHE A 74 2.56 -2.35 -20.17
N ALA A 75 1.72 -2.20 -19.14
CA ALA A 75 0.64 -1.23 -19.17
C ALA A 75 1.16 0.20 -19.39
N TYR A 76 2.23 0.59 -18.68
CA TYR A 76 2.86 1.89 -18.86
C TYR A 76 3.47 2.06 -20.25
N LEU A 77 4.10 1.03 -20.82
CA LEU A 77 4.64 1.08 -22.19
C LEU A 77 3.53 1.37 -23.22
N VAL A 78 2.36 0.73 -23.07
CA VAL A 78 1.21 1.01 -23.94
C VAL A 78 0.72 2.44 -23.76
N ASP A 79 0.62 2.92 -22.52
CA ASP A 79 0.24 4.31 -22.24
C ASP A 79 1.22 5.31 -22.87
N VAL A 80 2.53 5.06 -22.80
CA VAL A 80 3.55 5.91 -23.43
C VAL A 80 3.39 5.94 -24.95
N LEU A 81 3.08 4.81 -25.58
CA LEU A 81 2.78 4.77 -27.03
C LEU A 81 1.53 5.59 -27.36
N CYS A 82 0.47 5.48 -26.56
CA CYS A 82 -0.74 6.28 -26.74
C CYS A 82 -0.46 7.79 -26.60
N ILE A 83 0.30 8.18 -25.58
CA ILE A 83 0.68 9.58 -25.37
C ILE A 83 1.56 10.07 -26.53
N GLY A 84 2.54 9.27 -26.97
CA GLY A 84 3.38 9.60 -28.12
C GLY A 84 2.57 9.82 -29.38
N ALA A 85 1.56 8.99 -29.64
CA ALA A 85 0.64 9.18 -30.76
C ALA A 85 -0.18 10.47 -30.62
N ILE A 86 -0.72 10.77 -29.43
CA ILE A 86 -1.50 12.00 -29.18
C ILE A 86 -0.61 13.23 -29.38
N THR A 87 0.57 13.24 -28.76
CA THR A 87 1.54 14.34 -28.86
C THR A 87 2.00 14.55 -30.31
N GLY A 88 2.30 13.48 -31.04
CA GLY A 88 2.70 13.58 -32.45
C GLY A 88 1.59 14.10 -33.36
N ILE A 89 0.37 13.58 -33.20
CA ILE A 89 -0.77 14.05 -33.99
C ILE A 89 -1.11 15.50 -33.68
N THR A 90 -1.02 15.91 -32.40
CA THR A 90 -1.41 17.26 -31.98
C THR A 90 -0.26 18.26 -32.11
N LEU A 91 0.79 18.12 -31.31
CA LEU A 91 1.88 19.08 -31.24
C LEU A 91 2.77 19.04 -32.47
N ASP A 92 3.21 17.86 -32.91
CA ASP A 92 4.15 17.81 -34.05
C ASP A 92 3.47 18.35 -35.31
N THR A 93 2.23 17.95 -35.58
CA THR A 93 1.46 18.47 -36.73
C THR A 93 1.31 19.99 -36.67
N ILE A 94 0.98 20.57 -35.50
CA ILE A 94 0.85 22.03 -35.34
C ILE A 94 2.19 22.74 -35.57
N TYR A 95 3.27 22.23 -34.99
CA TYR A 95 4.60 22.83 -35.14
C TYR A 95 5.13 22.72 -36.57
N HIS A 96 4.91 21.58 -37.23
CA HIS A 96 5.26 21.38 -38.64
C HIS A 96 4.47 22.30 -39.57
N LEU A 97 3.16 22.47 -39.37
CA LEU A 97 2.32 23.37 -40.16
C LEU A 97 2.62 24.85 -39.88
N GLY A 98 2.96 25.19 -38.64
CA GLY A 98 3.30 26.55 -38.22
C GLY A 98 4.72 27.00 -38.59
N GLY A 99 5.55 26.10 -39.12
CA GLY A 99 6.95 26.40 -39.46
C GLY A 99 7.82 26.75 -38.23
N TRP A 100 7.37 26.39 -37.03
CA TRP A 100 8.11 26.65 -35.80
C TRP A 100 9.11 25.52 -35.54
N SER A 101 10.35 25.89 -35.26
CA SER A 101 11.34 24.92 -34.77
C SER A 101 11.06 24.63 -33.30
N SER A 102 10.93 23.35 -32.94
CA SER A 102 11.01 22.93 -31.55
C SER A 102 12.43 23.21 -31.06
N SER A 103 12.64 24.35 -30.39
CA SER A 103 13.89 24.57 -29.69
C SER A 103 14.06 23.42 -28.70
N GLY A 104 15.15 22.64 -28.82
CA GLY A 104 15.44 21.50 -27.94
C GLY A 104 15.76 21.89 -26.49
N HIS A 105 15.31 23.07 -26.06
CA HIS A 105 15.50 23.58 -24.73
C HIS A 105 14.53 22.88 -23.77
N PRO A 106 14.98 22.40 -22.60
CA PRO A 106 14.11 21.72 -21.64
C PRO A 106 12.91 22.54 -21.15
N PHE A 107 12.98 23.88 -21.25
CA PHE A 107 11.89 24.81 -20.92
C PHE A 107 11.19 25.40 -22.15
N GLY A 108 11.31 24.75 -23.31
CA GLY A 108 10.58 25.15 -24.51
C GLY A 108 9.06 25.02 -24.34
N LEU A 109 8.30 25.84 -25.06
CA LEU A 109 6.83 25.75 -25.10
C LEU A 109 6.36 24.35 -25.51
N TYR A 110 7.10 23.70 -26.42
CA TYR A 110 6.84 22.33 -26.86
C TYR A 110 6.96 21.33 -25.70
N GLN A 111 8.06 21.37 -24.94
CA GLN A 111 8.28 20.50 -23.78
C GLN A 111 7.21 20.74 -22.70
N LEU A 112 6.84 21.99 -22.45
CA LEU A 112 5.80 22.32 -21.47
C LEU A 112 4.44 21.77 -21.89
N LEU A 113 4.05 21.92 -23.15
CA LEU A 113 2.80 21.36 -23.69
C LEU A 113 2.83 19.83 -23.69
N SER A 114 3.93 19.22 -24.11
CA SER A 114 4.08 17.75 -24.09
C SER A 114 3.98 17.20 -22.67
N LEU A 115 4.58 17.88 -21.68
CA LEU A 115 4.45 17.52 -20.28
C LEU A 115 3.01 17.67 -19.78
N ALA A 116 2.32 18.75 -20.17
CA ALA A 116 0.92 18.96 -19.82
C ALA A 116 0.01 17.87 -20.41
N ILE A 117 0.23 17.45 -21.66
CA ILE A 117 -0.48 16.32 -22.29
C ILE A 117 -0.20 15.02 -21.52
N TYR A 118 1.07 14.74 -21.22
CA TYR A 118 1.47 13.55 -20.47
C TYR A 118 0.79 13.48 -19.10
N LEU A 119 0.91 14.53 -18.29
CA LEU A 119 0.31 14.58 -16.95
C LEU A 119 -1.22 14.58 -17.03
N GLY A 120 -1.79 15.34 -17.96
CA GLY A 120 -3.22 15.41 -18.21
C GLY A 120 -3.80 14.04 -18.59
N TYR A 121 -3.14 13.29 -19.47
CA TYR A 121 -3.53 11.94 -19.84
C TYR A 121 -3.67 11.04 -18.60
N PHE A 122 -2.64 10.98 -17.76
CA PHE A 122 -2.67 10.12 -16.57
C PHE A 122 -3.70 10.56 -15.53
N VAL A 123 -3.77 11.86 -15.22
CA VAL A 123 -4.70 12.40 -14.22
C VAL A 123 -6.15 12.21 -14.67
N LEU A 124 -6.48 12.64 -15.89
CA LEU A 124 -7.84 12.61 -16.41
C LEU A 124 -8.34 11.18 -16.59
N LEU A 125 -7.57 10.31 -17.26
CA LEU A 125 -7.99 8.92 -17.45
C LEU A 125 -8.14 8.18 -16.13
N THR A 126 -7.17 8.33 -15.23
CA THR A 126 -7.24 7.69 -13.92
C THR A 126 -8.47 8.15 -13.16
N LYS A 127 -8.80 9.45 -13.18
CA LYS A 127 -9.97 9.95 -12.45
C LYS A 127 -11.28 9.50 -13.08
N PHE A 128 -11.42 9.65 -14.41
CA PHE A 128 -12.67 9.33 -15.09
C PHE A 128 -12.95 7.82 -15.16
N ASN A 129 -11.90 6.99 -15.23
CA ASN A 129 -12.04 5.54 -15.32
C ASN A 129 -11.76 4.83 -13.98
N GLN A 130 -11.98 5.51 -12.85
CA GLN A 130 -11.91 4.90 -11.51
C GLN A 130 -10.59 4.14 -11.27
N GLY A 131 -9.45 4.76 -11.61
CA GLY A 131 -8.12 4.20 -11.40
C GLY A 131 -7.48 3.51 -12.61
N GLN A 132 -8.02 3.70 -13.82
CA GLN A 132 -7.53 3.03 -15.04
C GLN A 132 -7.10 4.00 -16.15
N THR A 133 -5.97 3.69 -16.79
CA THR A 133 -5.52 4.27 -18.07
C THR A 133 -5.74 3.25 -19.18
N VAL A 134 -5.55 3.64 -20.45
CA VAL A 134 -5.76 2.74 -21.59
C VAL A 134 -4.90 1.48 -21.47
N GLY A 135 -3.61 1.63 -21.16
CA GLY A 135 -2.72 0.50 -20.92
C GLY A 135 -3.20 -0.38 -19.76
N LYS A 136 -3.59 0.22 -18.64
CA LYS A 136 -4.13 -0.54 -17.49
C LYS A 136 -5.44 -1.27 -17.82
N MET A 137 -6.28 -0.70 -18.67
CA MET A 137 -7.51 -1.35 -19.14
C MET A 137 -7.21 -2.60 -19.97
N ILE A 138 -6.25 -2.51 -20.90
CA ILE A 138 -5.85 -3.63 -21.76
C ILE A 138 -5.37 -4.82 -20.92
N PHE A 139 -4.58 -4.55 -19.88
CA PHE A 139 -4.09 -5.60 -18.97
C PHE A 139 -5.05 -5.95 -17.84
N GLY A 140 -6.24 -5.33 -17.78
CA GLY A 140 -7.26 -5.64 -16.77
C GLY A 140 -6.85 -5.30 -15.33
N ILE A 141 -5.99 -4.30 -15.15
CA ILE A 141 -5.51 -3.85 -13.84
C ILE A 141 -6.11 -2.49 -13.48
N ARG A 142 -6.28 -2.22 -12.18
CA ARG A 142 -6.90 -0.99 -11.67
C ARG A 142 -6.23 -0.53 -10.38
N VAL A 143 -6.07 0.79 -10.25
CA VAL A 143 -5.64 1.40 -9.00
C VAL A 143 -6.82 1.47 -8.03
N VAL A 144 -6.61 1.02 -6.80
CA VAL A 144 -7.56 1.10 -5.69
C VAL A 144 -6.92 1.86 -4.53
N SER A 145 -7.73 2.63 -3.80
CA SER A 145 -7.31 3.26 -2.53
C SER A 145 -7.58 2.31 -1.38
N PHE A 146 -6.70 2.29 -0.38
CA PHE A 146 -6.94 1.53 0.85
C PHE A 146 -7.86 2.27 1.81
N THR A 147 -7.87 3.60 1.79
CA THR A 147 -8.65 4.43 2.72
C THR A 147 -9.98 4.91 2.15
N GLU A 148 -10.12 4.96 0.82
CA GLU A 148 -11.30 5.51 0.15
C GLU A 148 -11.98 4.43 -0.71
N ALA A 149 -13.33 4.45 -0.76
CA ALA A 149 -14.09 3.58 -1.66
C ALA A 149 -13.86 3.95 -3.13
N ASP A 150 -13.82 5.24 -3.43
CA ASP A 150 -13.52 5.81 -4.74
C ASP A 150 -12.29 6.72 -4.65
N LEU A 151 -11.49 6.79 -5.73
CA LEU A 151 -10.31 7.64 -5.76
C LEU A 151 -10.70 9.13 -5.70
N SER A 152 -10.33 9.83 -4.62
CA SER A 152 -10.48 11.28 -4.50
C SER A 152 -9.59 12.03 -5.50
N TRP A 153 -10.01 13.24 -5.89
CA TRP A 153 -9.21 14.13 -6.73
C TRP A 153 -7.84 14.41 -6.12
N LYS A 154 -7.78 14.59 -4.79
CA LYS A 154 -6.51 14.82 -4.07
C LYS A 154 -5.58 13.60 -4.23
N THR A 155 -6.11 12.41 -3.99
CA THR A 155 -5.38 11.13 -4.13
C THR A 155 -4.85 10.94 -5.55
N VAL A 156 -5.68 11.21 -6.58
CA VAL A 156 -5.25 11.12 -7.99
C VAL A 156 -4.18 12.14 -8.32
N LEU A 157 -4.34 13.40 -7.92
CA LEU A 157 -3.36 14.44 -8.21
C LEU A 157 -2.03 14.15 -7.49
N THR A 158 -2.04 13.80 -6.21
CA THR A 158 -0.79 13.46 -5.51
C THR A 158 -0.09 12.27 -6.17
N ARG A 159 -0.83 11.22 -6.51
CA ARG A 159 -0.28 9.98 -7.06
C ARG A 159 0.16 10.07 -8.52
N GLU A 160 -0.63 10.72 -9.38
CA GLU A 160 -0.39 10.76 -10.82
C GLU A 160 0.27 12.07 -11.27
N LEU A 161 0.00 13.21 -10.61
CA LEU A 161 0.63 14.50 -10.96
C LEU A 161 1.96 14.67 -10.24
N CYS A 162 1.95 14.74 -8.90
CA CYS A 162 3.16 15.05 -8.12
C CYS A 162 4.20 13.92 -8.25
N MET A 163 3.78 12.67 -8.02
CA MET A 163 4.73 11.56 -8.00
C MET A 163 5.28 11.23 -9.39
N ARG A 164 4.47 11.26 -10.46
CA ARG A 164 5.03 11.09 -11.81
C ARG A 164 5.94 12.24 -12.19
N TYR A 165 5.59 13.48 -11.87
CA TYR A 165 6.46 14.60 -12.16
C TYR A 165 7.83 14.44 -11.49
N VAL A 166 7.85 14.06 -10.21
CA VAL A 166 9.11 13.81 -9.47
C VAL A 166 9.89 12.62 -10.06
N LEU A 167 9.20 11.52 -10.38
CA LEU A 167 9.86 10.32 -10.92
C LEU A 167 10.36 10.54 -12.36
N GLN A 168 9.70 11.40 -13.13
CA GLN A 168 10.09 11.77 -14.50
C GLN A 168 11.21 12.82 -14.53
N PHE A 169 11.36 13.62 -13.47
CA PHE A 169 12.33 14.73 -13.44
C PHE A 169 13.78 14.28 -13.65
N ASN A 170 14.15 13.10 -13.15
CA ASN A 170 15.48 12.54 -13.34
C ASN A 170 15.41 11.02 -13.49
N PRO A 171 16.12 10.42 -14.46
CA PRO A 171 16.23 8.97 -14.58
C PRO A 171 16.64 8.22 -13.31
N PHE A 172 17.41 8.86 -12.43
CA PHE A 172 17.77 8.32 -11.12
C PHE A 172 16.54 8.04 -10.23
N PHE A 173 15.49 8.86 -10.34
CA PHE A 173 14.27 8.68 -9.58
C PHE A 173 13.39 7.54 -10.10
N TYR A 174 13.63 6.99 -11.29
CA TYR A 174 12.94 5.78 -11.74
C TYR A 174 13.18 4.58 -10.82
N CYS A 175 14.28 4.57 -10.06
CA CYS A 175 14.49 3.60 -8.98
C CYS A 175 13.36 3.58 -7.94
N GLY A 176 12.60 4.67 -7.79
CA GLY A 176 11.41 4.75 -6.94
C GLY A 176 10.24 3.85 -7.36
N TYR A 177 10.31 3.24 -8.56
CA TYR A 177 9.39 2.19 -9.00
C TYR A 177 9.83 0.77 -8.60
N LEU A 178 11.10 0.56 -8.22
CA LEU A 178 11.64 -0.74 -7.83
C LEU A 178 11.08 -1.33 -6.52
N PRO A 179 10.70 -0.54 -5.50
CA PRO A 179 10.10 -1.07 -4.27
C PRO A 179 8.84 -1.93 -4.48
N VAL A 180 8.19 -1.81 -5.65
CA VAL A 180 7.07 -2.67 -6.08
C VAL A 180 7.43 -4.16 -6.04
N ILE A 181 8.70 -4.51 -6.31
CA ILE A 181 9.14 -5.90 -6.42
C ILE A 181 9.22 -6.57 -5.04
N PHE A 182 9.51 -5.80 -3.99
CA PHE A 182 9.81 -6.32 -2.65
C PHE A 182 8.70 -6.07 -1.62
N THR A 183 7.78 -5.15 -1.90
CA THR A 183 6.68 -4.80 -0.97
C THR A 183 5.53 -5.81 -1.07
N LYS A 184 4.95 -6.21 0.08
CA LYS A 184 3.80 -7.15 0.14
C LYS A 184 2.60 -6.68 -0.70
N GLU A 185 2.25 -5.40 -0.58
CA GLU A 185 1.19 -4.74 -1.35
C GLU A 185 1.66 -4.27 -2.74
N LYS A 186 2.91 -4.59 -3.10
CA LYS A 186 3.58 -4.22 -4.35
C LYS A 186 3.48 -2.72 -4.63
N GLN A 187 3.58 -1.83 -3.66
CA GLN A 187 3.44 -0.39 -3.88
C GLN A 187 4.73 0.24 -4.42
N HIS A 188 4.61 1.22 -5.33
CA HIS A 188 5.73 2.13 -5.63
C HIS A 188 5.75 3.30 -4.65
N ALA A 189 6.84 4.10 -4.65
CA ALA A 189 6.97 5.23 -3.71
C ALA A 189 5.73 6.14 -3.68
N GLY A 190 5.22 6.50 -4.87
CA GLY A 190 4.00 7.31 -4.99
C GLY A 190 2.70 6.63 -4.56
N ASP A 191 2.60 5.31 -4.74
CA ASP A 191 1.46 4.50 -4.28
C ASP A 191 1.43 4.44 -2.74
N TYR A 192 2.60 4.32 -2.11
CA TYR A 192 2.76 4.32 -0.65
C TYR A 192 2.32 5.67 -0.04
N PHE A 193 2.76 6.79 -0.62
CA PHE A 193 2.34 8.13 -0.15
C PHE A 193 0.85 8.41 -0.34
N SER A 194 0.21 7.77 -1.32
CA SER A 194 -1.21 7.97 -1.62
C SER A 194 -2.09 6.87 -1.03
N GLU A 195 -1.52 5.95 -0.22
CA GLU A 195 -2.20 4.79 0.36
C GLU A 195 -3.02 4.00 -0.68
N THR A 196 -2.43 3.76 -1.84
CA THR A 196 -3.07 3.11 -2.98
C THR A 196 -2.26 1.91 -3.44
N SER A 197 -2.88 0.98 -4.16
CA SER A 197 -2.18 -0.07 -4.87
C SER A 197 -2.93 -0.46 -6.14
N VAL A 198 -2.32 -1.30 -6.98
CA VAL A 198 -2.93 -1.77 -8.23
C VAL A 198 -3.30 -3.24 -8.09
N VAL A 199 -4.57 -3.54 -8.36
CA VAL A 199 -5.16 -4.88 -8.30
C VAL A 199 -5.59 -5.39 -9.68
N THR A 200 -5.67 -6.71 -9.81
CA THR A 200 -6.10 -7.39 -11.04
C THR A 200 -7.61 -7.61 -11.00
N ILE A 201 -8.35 -6.95 -11.90
CA ILE A 201 -9.82 -6.99 -11.91
C ILE A 201 -10.35 -8.39 -12.24
N ASN A 202 -9.70 -9.10 -13.17
CA ASN A 202 -10.15 -10.42 -13.59
C ASN A 202 -10.15 -11.43 -12.44
N LEU A 203 -9.18 -11.29 -11.53
CA LEU A 203 -9.08 -12.13 -10.35
C LEU A 203 -10.20 -11.81 -9.34
N ILE A 204 -10.49 -10.51 -9.12
CA ILE A 204 -11.60 -10.07 -8.26
C ILE A 204 -12.93 -10.60 -8.79
N LYS A 205 -13.15 -10.48 -10.11
CA LYS A 205 -14.36 -11.00 -10.76
C LYS A 205 -14.49 -12.51 -10.62
N ALA A 206 -13.39 -13.25 -10.81
CA ALA A 206 -13.39 -14.71 -10.68
C ALA A 206 -13.71 -15.15 -9.24
N PHE A 207 -13.08 -14.50 -8.25
CA PHE A 207 -13.32 -14.77 -6.83
C PHE A 207 -14.77 -14.47 -6.43
N ASN A 208 -15.30 -13.30 -6.81
CA ASN A 208 -16.69 -12.95 -6.51
C ASN A 208 -17.69 -13.90 -7.18
N LYS A 209 -17.39 -14.36 -8.40
CA LYS A 209 -18.22 -15.37 -9.09
C LYS A 209 -18.24 -16.70 -8.33
N GLN A 210 -17.08 -17.16 -7.84
CA GLN A 210 -16.99 -18.38 -7.05
C GLN A 210 -17.71 -18.25 -5.70
N ALA A 211 -17.55 -17.12 -5.01
CA ALA A 211 -18.24 -16.84 -3.76
C ALA A 211 -19.77 -16.87 -3.93
N ASN A 212 -20.28 -16.19 -4.97
CA ASN A 212 -21.72 -16.15 -5.27
C ASN A 212 -22.28 -17.51 -5.75
N ALA A 213 -21.46 -18.37 -6.34
CA ALA A 213 -21.88 -19.71 -6.76
C ALA A 213 -21.97 -20.70 -5.58
N ASN A 214 -21.32 -20.37 -4.46
CA ASN A 214 -21.27 -21.18 -3.25
C ASN A 214 -22.26 -20.71 -2.16
N MET A 215 -23.00 -19.63 -2.41
CA MET A 215 -24.11 -19.13 -1.58
C MET A 215 -25.44 -19.61 -2.15
#